data_AF-A0A8J6W7H8-F1
#
_entry.id   AF-A0A8J6W7H8-F1
#
_cell.length_a   1.000
_cell.length_b   1.000
_cell.length_c   1.000
_cell.angle_alpha   90.00
_cell.angle_beta   90.00
_cell.angle_gamma   90.00
#
_symmetry.space_group_name_H-M   'P 1'
#
loop_
_entity.id
_entity.type
_entity.pdbx_description
1 polymer ?
#
loop_
_entity_poly.entity_id
_entity_poly.type
_entity_poly.pdbx_seq_one_letter_code
_entity_poly.pdbx_strand_id
1 'polypeptide(L)'
;MASSSPLTGVILVDCAKANANEGLAIATERCGYGNDTAQFQAALKAACGDMNIAIDGLSDLVDNKPTVLIPEPGEVVAPDSPSEL
;
A
#
# COMPACT_ATOMS: atom_id res chain seq x y z
N MET A 1 -15.09 11.70 20.72
CA MET A 1 -13.70 12.07 21.05
C MET A 1 -12.80 11.34 20.07
N ALA A 2 -12.42 11.99 18.97
CA ALA A 2 -11.39 11.46 18.08
C ALA A 2 -10.07 11.67 18.81
N SER A 3 -9.35 10.59 19.10
CA SER A 3 -8.05 10.64 19.76
C SER A 3 -7.17 11.64 19.03
N SER A 4 -6.68 12.66 19.74
CA SER A 4 -5.96 13.82 19.21
C SER A 4 -4.55 13.48 18.70
N SER A 5 -4.29 12.22 18.38
CA SER A 5 -2.98 11.70 18.04
C SER A 5 -3.03 11.02 16.67
N PRO A 6 -2.09 11.34 15.77
CA PRO A 6 -2.02 10.74 14.45
C PRO A 6 -1.84 9.22 14.56
N LEU A 7 -2.61 8.47 13.77
CA LEU A 7 -2.43 7.02 13.66
C LEU A 7 -1.08 6.70 13.02
N THR A 8 -0.45 5.61 13.43
CA THR A 8 0.86 5.16 12.91
C THR A 8 0.86 3.65 12.69
N GLY A 9 1.86 3.17 11.94
CA GLY A 9 2.06 1.74 11.67
C GLY A 9 0.86 1.09 10.96
N VAL A 10 0.57 -0.17 11.30
CA VAL A 10 -0.51 -0.95 10.66
C VAL A 10 -1.88 -0.29 10.80
N ILE A 11 -2.14 0.40 11.92
CA ILE A 11 -3.43 1.06 12.18
C ILE A 11 -3.62 2.27 11.25
N LEU A 12 -2.54 2.97 10.91
CA LEU A 12 -2.57 4.02 9.89
C LEU A 12 -2.91 3.45 8.52
N VAL A 13 -2.31 2.31 8.16
CA VAL A 13 -2.52 1.69 6.85
C VAL A 13 -3.96 1.18 6.72
N ASP A 14 -4.51 0.56 7.76
CA ASP A 14 -5.92 0.14 7.80
C ASP A 14 -6.87 1.34 7.65
N CYS A 15 -6.64 2.41 8.43
CA CYS A 15 -7.39 3.66 8.31
C CYS A 15 -7.29 4.26 6.90
N ALA A 16 -6.09 4.32 6.33
CA ALA A 16 -5.87 4.85 4.99
C ALA A 16 -6.64 4.03 3.95
N LYS A 17 -6.59 2.69 4.01
CA LYS A 17 -7.34 1.80 3.12
C LYS A 17 -8.84 2.02 3.21
N ALA A 18 -9.38 2.09 4.43
CA ALA A 18 -10.81 2.30 4.66
C ALA A 18 -11.32 3.64 4.06
N ASN A 19 -10.45 4.65 4.00
CA ASN A 19 -10.77 5.98 3.49
C ASN A 19 -10.16 6.27 2.10
N ALA A 20 -9.52 5.29 1.45
CA ALA A 20 -8.77 5.51 0.21
C ALA A 20 -9.69 5.96 -0.95
N ASN A 21 -10.94 5.46 -0.96
CA ASN A 21 -11.96 5.85 -1.93
C ASN A 21 -12.57 7.25 -1.66
N GLU A 22 -12.46 7.75 -0.42
CA GLU A 22 -12.98 9.07 -0.02
C GLU A 22 -12.00 10.21 -0.40
N GLY A 23 -10.76 9.85 -0.70
CA GLY A 23 -9.71 10.77 -1.12
C GLY A 23 -8.79 11.25 0.00
N LEU A 24 -7.70 11.91 -0.40
CA LEU A 24 -6.57 12.24 0.47
C LEU A 24 -6.95 13.11 1.66
N ALA A 25 -7.78 14.14 1.43
CA ALA A 25 -8.18 15.07 2.49
C ALA A 25 -9.01 14.39 3.58
N ILE A 26 -9.99 13.56 3.17
CA ILE A 26 -10.85 12.82 4.11
C ILE A 26 -10.00 11.82 4.90
N ALA A 27 -9.17 11.03 4.23
CA ALA A 27 -8.29 10.07 4.89
C ALA A 27 -7.34 10.75 5.89
N THR A 28 -6.76 11.91 5.54
CA THR A 28 -5.86 12.68 6.43
C THR A 28 -6.59 13.08 7.72
N GLU A 29 -7.80 13.64 7.60
CA GLU A 29 -8.58 14.06 8.76
C GLU A 29 -9.00 12.86 9.62
N ARG A 30 -9.51 11.81 8.99
CA ARG A 30 -10.00 10.60 9.65
C ARG A 30 -8.88 9.82 10.35
N CYS A 31 -7.67 9.84 9.81
CA CYS A 31 -6.52 9.16 10.41
C CYS A 31 -5.76 10.01 11.45
N GLY A 32 -6.30 11.16 11.85
CA GLY A 32 -5.77 11.96 12.96
C GLY A 32 -4.71 13.00 12.57
N TYR A 33 -4.57 13.29 11.27
CA TYR A 33 -3.63 14.29 10.74
C TYR A 33 -4.29 15.64 10.43
N GLY A 34 -5.61 15.77 10.63
CA GLY A 34 -6.34 17.01 10.35
C GLY A 34 -6.25 17.39 8.87
N ASN A 35 -5.54 18.48 8.57
CA ASN A 35 -5.30 18.95 7.20
C ASN A 35 -3.85 18.73 6.71
N ASP A 36 -3.01 18.09 7.53
CA ASP A 36 -1.59 17.86 7.22
C ASP A 36 -1.40 16.64 6.30
N THR A 37 -1.81 16.77 5.04
CA THR A 37 -1.71 15.71 4.02
C THR A 37 -0.27 15.27 3.78
N ALA A 38 0.70 16.20 3.87
CA ALA A 38 2.12 15.90 3.73
C ALA A 38 2.63 14.98 4.87
N GLN A 39 2.22 15.27 6.11
CA GLN A 39 2.59 14.44 7.26
C GLN A 39 1.93 13.06 7.17
N PHE A 40 0.64 13.03 6.79
CA PHE A 40 -0.09 11.78 6.54
C PHE A 40 0.60 10.91 5.49
N GLN A 41 0.97 11.48 4.34
CA GLN A 41 1.64 10.72 3.27
C GLN A 41 3.01 10.20 3.70
N ALA A 42 3.80 11.00 4.42
CA ALA A 42 5.09 10.56 4.92
C ALA A 42 4.95 9.40 5.91
N ALA A 43 4.01 9.50 6.85
CA ALA A 43 3.74 8.45 7.82
C ALA A 43 3.17 7.18 7.15
N LEU A 44 2.32 7.34 6.14
CA LEU A 44 1.75 6.24 5.38
C LEU A 44 2.83 5.47 4.61
N LYS A 45 3.76 6.19 3.94
CA LYS A 45 4.92 5.59 3.28
C LYS A 45 5.82 4.86 4.26
N ALA A 46 6.10 5.46 5.42
CA ALA A 46 6.91 4.82 6.44
C ALA A 46 6.25 3.54 6.97
N ALA A 47 4.94 3.58 7.23
CA ALA A 47 4.18 2.42 7.71
C ALA A 47 4.12 1.28 6.69
N CYS A 48 3.91 1.59 5.40
CA CYS A 48 3.99 0.60 4.33
C CYS A 48 5.42 0.05 4.15
N GLY A 49 6.44 0.90 4.25
CA GLY A 49 7.84 0.53 4.15
C GLY A 49 8.29 -0.44 5.26
N ASP A 50 7.79 -0.28 6.48
CA ASP A 50 8.01 -1.22 7.60
C ASP A 50 7.50 -2.64 7.26
N MET A 51 6.47 -2.72 6.42
CA MET A 51 5.91 -3.97 5.90
C MET A 51 6.55 -4.43 4.58
N ASN A 52 7.65 -3.81 4.14
CA ASN A 52 8.30 -4.06 2.86
C ASN A 52 7.41 -3.75 1.63
N ILE A 53 6.44 -2.84 1.78
CA ILE A 53 5.53 -2.43 0.70
C ILE A 53 5.89 -1.00 0.29
N ALA A 54 6.32 -0.83 -0.97
CA ALA A 54 6.58 0.49 -1.53
C ALA A 54 5.30 1.06 -2.17
N ILE A 55 4.87 2.24 -1.70
CA ILE A 55 3.71 2.96 -2.25
C ILE A 55 4.11 4.39 -2.65
N ASP A 56 3.45 4.95 -3.66
CA ASP A 56 3.61 6.37 -4.00
C ASP A 56 2.68 7.27 -3.17
N GLY A 57 1.53 6.76 -2.73
CA GLY A 57 0.57 7.48 -1.91
C GLY A 57 -0.74 6.71 -1.71
N LEU A 58 -1.74 7.41 -1.17
CA LEU A 58 -3.05 6.83 -0.81
C LEU A 58 -3.73 6.07 -1.97
N SER A 59 -3.60 6.56 -3.19
CA SER A 59 -4.21 5.97 -4.39
C SER A 59 -3.72 4.55 -4.68
N ASP A 60 -2.53 4.19 -4.20
CA ASP A 60 -1.97 2.85 -4.38
C ASP A 60 -2.64 1.81 -3.47
N LEU A 61 -3.31 2.26 -2.40
CA LEU A 61 -4.06 1.42 -1.46
C LEU A 61 -5.50 1.16 -1.90
N VAL A 62 -5.97 1.83 -2.96
CA VAL A 62 -7.28 1.56 -3.56
C VAL A 62 -7.17 0.25 -4.32
N ASP A 63 -8.13 -0.66 -4.11
CA ASP A 63 -8.23 -2.02 -4.65
C ASP A 63 -8.40 -2.01 -6.20
N ASN A 64 -7.46 -1.43 -6.94
CA ASN A 64 -7.41 -1.47 -8.38
C ASN A 64 -6.07 -1.04 -8.99
N LYS A 65 -4.96 -1.38 -8.35
CA LYS A 65 -3.74 -1.54 -9.12
C LYS A 65 -3.41 -3.03 -9.07
N PRO A 66 -3.54 -3.79 -10.17
CA PRO A 66 -2.74 -4.99 -10.26
C PRO A 66 -1.33 -4.49 -10.02
N THR A 67 -0.80 -4.77 -8.83
CA THR A 67 0.64 -4.76 -8.62
C THR A 67 1.13 -5.55 -9.81
N VAL A 68 1.77 -4.86 -10.74
CA VAL A 68 2.62 -5.50 -11.72
C VAL A 68 3.69 -6.10 -10.83
N LEU A 69 3.38 -7.31 -10.32
CA LEU A 69 4.37 -8.34 -10.09
C LEU A 69 5.04 -8.35 -11.45
N ILE A 70 6.15 -7.64 -11.57
CA ILE A 70 7.06 -7.83 -12.68
C ILE A 70 7.39 -9.31 -12.48
N PRO A 71 6.86 -10.24 -13.31
CA PRO A 71 7.41 -11.56 -13.22
C PRO A 71 8.85 -11.33 -13.65
N GLU A 72 9.79 -11.47 -12.71
CA GLU A 72 11.13 -11.84 -13.11
C GLU A 72 10.94 -12.96 -14.14
N PRO A 73 11.53 -12.89 -15.34
CA PRO A 73 11.39 -13.96 -16.32
C PRO A 73 12.07 -15.19 -15.73
N GLY A 74 11.33 -15.92 -14.90
CA GLY A 74 11.65 -17.26 -14.48
C GLY A 74 11.55 -18.08 -15.74
N GLU A 75 12.72 -18.35 -16.30
CA GLU A 75 12.90 -19.29 -17.39
C GLU A 75 12.16 -20.58 -17.03
N VAL A 76 11.05 -20.82 -17.72
CA VAL A 76 10.36 -22.10 -17.69
C VAL A 76 11.22 -23.09 -18.46
N VAL A 77 12.25 -23.64 -17.81
CA VAL A 77 12.98 -24.78 -18.35
C VAL A 77 12.06 -25.99 -18.22
N ALA A 78 11.27 -26.25 -19.26
CA ALA A 78 10.65 -27.55 -19.44
C ALA A 78 11.80 -28.55 -19.69
N PRO A 79 11.91 -29.66 -18.94
CA PRO A 79 12.84 -30.71 -19.32
C PRO A 79 12.30 -31.34 -20.61
N ASP A 80 12.93 -31.02 -21.73
CA ASP A 80 12.77 -31.76 -22.98
C ASP A 80 13.35 -33.16 -22.74
N SER A 81 12.49 -34.09 -22.34
CA SER A 81 12.84 -35.51 -22.35
C SER A 81 12.38 -36.06 -23.69
N PRO A 82 13.30 -36.35 -24.64
CA PRO A 82 12.94 -37.24 -25.73
C PRO A 82 12.71 -38.61 -25.12
N SER A 83 11.44 -38.98 -24.91
CA SER A 83 11.08 -40.38 -24.74
C SER A 83 11.41 -41.10 -26.04
N GLU A 84 12.61 -41.67 -26.12
CA GLU A 84 12.92 -42.75 -27.03
C GLU A 84 12.11 -43.97 -26.59
N LEU A 85 11.09 -44.37 -27.36
CA LEU A 85 10.62 -45.75 -27.52
C LEU A 85 9.89 -45.90 -28.86
#